data_AF-A0A2A6Z9W0-F1
#
_entry.id   AF-A0A2A6Z9W0-F1
#
_cell.length_a   1.000
_cell.length_b   1.000
_cell.length_c   1.000
_cell.angle_alpha   90.00
_cell.angle_beta   90.00
_cell.angle_gamma   90.00
#
_symmetry.space_group_name_H-M   'P 1'
#
loop_
_entity.id
_entity.type
_entity.pdbx_description
1 polymer ?
#
loop_
_entity_poly.entity_id
_entity_poly.type
_entity_poly.pdbx_seq_one_letter_code
_entity_poly.pdbx_strand_id
1 'polypeptide(L)'
;MKDQELELQVAPMSNDTMEYLNVLFGVCKRFKTDYYHATPKQREFIDAVATHEYQLMKAHEKGLSRASVPPFMGMKRSERSNNMPA
;
A
#
# COMPACT_ATOMS: atom_id res chain seq x y z
N MET A 1 -35.69 -17.10 -26.68
CA MET A 1 -34.49 -16.26 -26.48
C MET A 1 -33.68 -16.98 -25.42
N LYS A 2 -32.42 -17.31 -25.69
CA LYS A 2 -31.57 -18.00 -24.71
C LYS A 2 -31.09 -16.94 -23.74
N ASP A 3 -31.61 -16.92 -22.52
CA ASP A 3 -31.04 -16.19 -21.41
C ASP A 3 -29.68 -16.83 -21.12
N GLN A 4 -28.65 -16.25 -21.71
CA GLN A 4 -27.27 -16.62 -21.46
C GLN A 4 -26.97 -16.11 -20.05
N GLU A 5 -27.05 -17.02 -19.06
CA GLU A 5 -26.59 -16.75 -17.69
C GLU A 5 -25.20 -16.14 -17.77
N LEU A 6 -25.11 -14.85 -17.47
CA LEU A 6 -23.86 -14.13 -17.35
C LEU A 6 -23.25 -14.58 -16.02
N GLU A 7 -22.58 -15.73 -16.01
CA GLU A 7 -21.80 -16.15 -14.85
C GLU A 7 -20.71 -15.10 -14.60
N LEU A 8 -20.79 -14.43 -13.44
CA LEU A 8 -19.79 -13.45 -13.02
C LEU A 8 -18.45 -14.17 -12.81
N GLN A 9 -17.57 -14.10 -13.79
CA GLN A 9 -16.21 -14.64 -13.67
C GLN A 9 -15.40 -13.75 -12.72
N VAL A 10 -15.21 -14.22 -11.49
CA VAL A 10 -14.30 -13.57 -10.53
C VAL A 10 -12.89 -14.07 -10.80
N ALA A 11 -12.07 -13.24 -11.45
CA ALA A 11 -10.65 -13.52 -11.60
C ALA A 11 -9.96 -13.52 -10.22
N PRO A 12 -9.03 -14.46 -9.95
CA PRO A 12 -8.27 -14.45 -8.71
C PRO A 12 -7.43 -13.17 -8.63
N MET A 13 -7.39 -12.56 -7.45
CA MET A 13 -6.53 -11.39 -7.22
C MET A 13 -5.06 -11.77 -7.34
N SER A 14 -4.24 -10.86 -7.87
CA SER A 14 -2.79 -11.06 -7.92
C SER A 14 -2.18 -11.01 -6.52
N ASN A 15 -1.07 -11.72 -6.32
CA ASN A 15 -0.36 -11.74 -5.04
C ASN A 15 0.05 -10.34 -4.60
N ASP A 16 0.54 -9.51 -5.52
CA ASP A 16 0.91 -8.11 -5.24
C ASP A 16 -0.28 -7.28 -4.74
N THR A 17 -1.47 -7.51 -5.31
CA THR A 17 -2.70 -6.83 -4.85
C THR A 17 -3.05 -7.26 -3.44
N MET A 18 -2.95 -8.56 -3.15
CA MET A 18 -3.24 -9.10 -1.83
C MET A 18 -2.24 -8.58 -0.77
N GLU A 19 -0.96 -8.53 -1.09
CA GLU A 19 0.09 -7.96 -0.23
C GLU A 19 -0.16 -6.49 0.07
N TYR A 20 -0.46 -5.68 -0.96
CA TYR A 20 -0.78 -4.26 -0.77
C TYR A 20 -2.01 -4.07 0.13
N LEU A 21 -3.07 -4.86 -0.07
CA LEU A 21 -4.27 -4.79 0.76
C LEU A 21 -3.99 -5.16 2.21
N ASN A 22 -3.12 -6.14 2.47
CA ASN A 22 -2.70 -6.48 3.84
C ASN A 22 -1.99 -5.29 4.51
N VAL A 23 -1.09 -4.60 3.80
CA VAL A 23 -0.45 -3.37 4.30
C VAL A 23 -1.50 -2.30 4.58
N LEU A 24 -2.40 -2.04 3.62
CA LEU A 24 -3.47 -1.05 3.76
C LEU A 24 -4.34 -1.32 5.00
N PHE A 25 -4.79 -2.55 5.20
CA PHE A 25 -5.58 -2.91 6.38
C PHE A 25 -4.79 -2.80 7.69
N GLY A 26 -3.49 -3.11 7.67
CA GLY A 26 -2.59 -2.87 8.79
C GLY A 26 -2.51 -1.39 9.17
N VAL A 27 -2.39 -0.51 8.17
CA VAL A 27 -2.39 0.94 8.35
C VAL A 27 -3.72 1.43 8.92
N CYS A 28 -4.85 1.02 8.32
CA CYS A 28 -6.20 1.35 8.80
C CYS A 28 -6.38 0.98 10.28
N LYS A 29 -5.95 -0.23 10.69
CA LYS A 29 -5.99 -0.69 12.08
C LYS A 29 -5.12 0.18 13.00
N ARG A 30 -3.90 0.52 12.59
CA ARG A 30 -2.96 1.34 13.39
C ARG A 30 -3.48 2.75 13.61
N PHE A 31 -4.13 3.34 12.60
CA PHE A 31 -4.72 4.69 12.69
C PHE A 31 -6.19 4.69 13.14
N LYS A 32 -6.75 3.54 13.52
CA LYS A 32 -8.16 3.38 13.94
C LYS A 32 -9.14 4.03 12.95
N THR A 33 -8.85 3.88 11.66
CA THR A 33 -9.61 4.49 10.58
C THR A 33 -10.36 3.42 9.82
N ASP A 34 -11.67 3.54 9.77
CA ASP A 34 -12.49 2.77 8.83
C ASP A 34 -12.36 3.40 7.45
N TYR A 35 -11.68 2.69 6.55
CA TYR A 35 -11.34 3.21 5.23
C TYR A 35 -12.59 3.62 4.42
N TYR A 36 -13.69 2.88 4.50
CA TYR A 36 -14.88 3.15 3.70
C TYR A 36 -15.68 4.34 4.22
N HIS A 37 -15.65 4.56 5.54
CA HIS A 37 -16.36 5.66 6.20
C HIS A 37 -15.45 6.88 6.43
N ALA A 38 -14.18 6.81 6.06
CA ALA A 38 -13.21 7.89 6.22
C ALA A 38 -13.48 9.06 5.25
N THR A 39 -13.22 10.26 5.75
CA THR A 39 -13.23 11.48 4.91
C THR A 39 -12.20 11.35 3.78
N PRO A 40 -12.38 12.06 2.64
CA PRO A 40 -11.42 12.00 1.54
C PRO A 40 -9.97 12.30 1.96
N LYS A 41 -9.79 13.30 2.84
CA LYS A 41 -8.47 13.66 3.37
C LYS A 41 -7.85 12.56 4.25
N GLN A 42 -8.66 11.87 5.04
CA GLN A 42 -8.18 10.73 5.82
C GLN A 42 -7.79 9.56 4.92
N ARG A 43 -8.59 9.26 3.89
CA ARG A 43 -8.24 8.22 2.91
C ARG A 43 -6.94 8.53 2.20
N GLU A 44 -6.77 9.76 1.70
CA GLU A 44 -5.53 10.18 1.05
C GLU A 44 -4.31 10.00 1.96
N PHE A 45 -4.43 10.34 3.24
CA PHE A 45 -3.35 10.11 4.21
C PHE A 45 -3.06 8.61 4.40
N ILE A 46 -4.11 7.79 4.58
CA ILE A 46 -3.97 6.33 4.75
C ILE A 46 -3.33 5.70 3.52
N ASP A 47 -3.77 6.09 2.32
CA ASP A 47 -3.24 5.60 1.04
C ASP A 47 -1.77 5.99 0.88
N ALA A 48 -1.41 7.22 1.20
CA ALA A 48 -0.02 7.67 1.15
C ALA A 48 0.88 6.86 2.10
N VAL A 49 0.40 6.58 3.32
CA VAL A 49 1.16 5.77 4.30
C VAL A 49 1.28 4.33 3.81
N ALA A 50 0.17 3.71 3.40
CA ALA A 50 0.15 2.32 2.92
C ALA A 50 1.05 2.14 1.69
N THR A 51 0.98 3.08 0.73
CA THR A 51 1.86 3.08 -0.45
C THR A 51 3.33 3.16 -0.04
N HIS A 52 3.68 4.05 0.90
CA HIS A 52 5.07 4.18 1.31
C HIS A 52 5.58 2.92 2.04
N GLU A 53 4.78 2.35 2.95
CA GLU A 53 5.14 1.13 3.67
C GLU A 53 5.26 -0.08 2.75
N TYR A 54 4.34 -0.21 1.79
CA TYR A 54 4.41 -1.27 0.79
C TYR A 54 5.69 -1.15 -0.06
N GLN A 55 6.03 0.06 -0.53
CA GLN A 55 7.27 0.26 -1.29
C GLN A 55 8.52 -0.06 -0.46
N LEU A 56 8.55 0.30 0.83
CA LEU A 56 9.64 -0.08 1.73
C LEU A 56 9.71 -1.60 1.91
N MET A 57 8.58 -2.27 2.12
CA MET A 57 8.52 -3.73 2.21
C MET A 57 9.08 -4.40 0.94
N LYS A 58 8.66 -3.97 -0.26
CA LYS A 58 9.18 -4.53 -1.52
C LYS A 58 10.66 -4.21 -1.75
N ALA A 59 11.15 -3.06 -1.27
CA ALA A 59 12.57 -2.72 -1.32
C ALA A 59 13.38 -3.61 -0.35
N HIS A 60 12.84 -3.88 0.83
CA HIS A 60 13.45 -4.76 1.83
C HIS A 60 13.57 -6.20 1.32
N GLU A 61 12.50 -6.73 0.70
CA GLU A 61 12.52 -8.05 0.04
C GLU A 61 13.61 -8.19 -1.02
N LYS A 62 14.01 -7.07 -1.64
CA LYS A 62 15.08 -7.00 -2.66
C LYS A 62 16.46 -6.69 -2.06
N GLY A 63 16.57 -6.55 -0.74
CA GLY A 63 17.81 -6.17 -0.06
C GLY A 63 18.28 -4.75 -0.36
N LEU A 64 17.36 -3.85 -0.76
CA LEU A 64 17.68 -2.47 -1.08
C LEU A 64 17.68 -1.58 0.18
N SER A 65 18.34 -0.43 0.07
CA SER A 65 18.28 0.60 1.09
C SER A 65 17.04 1.49 0.94
N ARG A 66 16.69 2.24 1.99
CA ARG A 66 15.56 3.19 1.97
C ARG A 66 15.68 4.28 0.89
N ALA A 67 16.89 4.52 0.39
CA ALA A 67 17.13 5.46 -0.71
C ALA A 67 16.47 5.04 -2.02
N SER A 68 16.19 3.74 -2.24
CA SER A 68 15.53 3.26 -3.45
C SER A 68 14.04 3.57 -3.50
N VAL A 69 13.45 4.00 -2.37
CA VAL A 69 12.05 4.37 -2.25
C VAL A 69 11.98 5.91 -2.23
N PRO A 70 10.97 6.55 -2.83
CA PRO A 70 10.74 7.99 -2.68
C PRO A 70 10.42 8.37 -1.22
N PRO A 71 10.81 9.56 -0.75
CA PRO A 71 10.47 10.00 0.60
C PRO A 71 8.96 10.21 0.79
N PHE A 72 8.50 9.95 2.01
CA PHE A 72 7.10 10.18 2.38
C PHE A 72 6.72 11.65 2.13
N MET A 73 5.70 11.86 1.30
CA MET A 73 5.16 13.19 0.97
C MET A 73 6.23 14.24 0.60
N GLY A 74 7.31 13.81 -0.09
CA GLY A 74 8.37 14.72 -0.54
C GLY A 74 9.28 15.29 0.57
N MET A 75 9.18 14.77 1.80
CA MET A 75 10.05 15.22 2.90
C MET A 75 11.51 14.86 2.66
N LYS A 76 12.45 15.72 3.06
CA LYS A 76 13.88 15.39 2.97
C LYS A 76 14.24 14.29 3.96
N ARG A 77 14.78 13.17 3.46
CA ARG A 77 15.43 12.16 4.30
C ARG A 77 16.85 12.59 4.65
N SER A 78 17.30 12.19 5.83
CA SER A 78 18.71 12.32 6.20
C SER A 78 19.56 11.27 5.50
N GLU A 79 20.85 11.57 5.30
CA GLU A 79 21.83 10.61 4.78
C GLU A 79 21.88 9.31 5.60
N ARG A 80 21.80 9.43 6.93
CA ARG A 80 21.68 8.27 7.83
C ARG A 80 20.47 7.41 7.48
N SER A 81 19.31 8.04 7.22
CA SER A 81 18.10 7.30 6.85
C SER A 81 18.21 6.66 5.47
N ASN A 82 18.89 7.29 4.51
CA ASN A 82 19.06 6.76 3.16
C ASN A 82 19.87 5.45 3.16
N ASN A 83 20.85 5.36 4.05
CA ASN A 83 21.75 4.21 4.14
C ASN A 83 21.22 3.07 5.02
N MET A 84 20.07 3.24 5.68
CA MET A 84 19.44 2.12 6.40
C MET A 84 18.81 1.13 5.40
N PRO A 85 18.80 -0.17 5.73
CA PRO A 85 17.96 -1.14 5.04
C PRO A 85 16.52 -0.67 4.97
N ALA A 86 15.85 -0.97 3.86
CA ALA A 86 14.46 -0.61 3.63
C ALA A 86 13.51 -1.16 4.70
#